data_AF-A0A1E3W2L3-F1
#
_entry.id   AF-A0A1E3W2L3-F1
#
_cell.length_a   1.000
_cell.length_b   1.000
_cell.length_c   1.000
_cell.angle_alpha   90.00
_cell.angle_beta   90.00
_cell.angle_gamma   90.00
#
_symmetry.space_group_name_H-M   'P 1'
#
loop_
_entity.id
_entity.type
_entity.pdbx_description
1 polymer ?
#
loop_
_entity_poly.entity_id
_entity_poly.type
_entity_poly.pdbx_seq_one_letter_code
_entity_poly.pdbx_strand_id
1 'polypeptide(L)'
;MDWRLTTTTRSRSGLRRNALGSLALAAVCVAAAAYPDAPADAQPVPPVETETVHKSPVIRKLELSGSVSSPHASQISTLVAGLVSTVHFDSGAFVKKGDLLLELDSELEEAAFEQAQAHAAQAAGEVKDAKRRLGIAESLAKRKYGPQNEVEARQAEVEIDTATYDSYVAEQKRRAVLLDRHNLLRRLTG
;
A
#
# COMPACT_ATOMS: atom_id res chain seq x y z
N MET A 1 55.40 10.02 4.71
CA MET A 1 56.46 10.98 5.02
C MET A 1 56.52 11.17 6.52
N ASP A 2 57.68 10.90 7.09
CA ASP A 2 58.37 11.68 8.13
C ASP A 2 57.57 12.17 9.36
N TRP A 3 57.65 11.31 10.38
CA TRP A 3 57.69 11.62 11.80
C TRP A 3 58.47 12.91 12.16
N ARG A 4 58.01 13.62 13.20
CA ARG A 4 58.79 14.65 13.90
C ARG A 4 58.43 14.72 15.39
N LEU A 5 59.44 14.48 16.24
CA LEU A 5 59.50 14.88 17.67
C LEU A 5 58.47 14.17 18.60
N THR A 6 58.61 14.12 19.92
CA THR A 6 59.60 14.65 20.88
C THR A 6 60.13 13.56 21.83
N THR A 7 61.28 13.80 22.49
CA THR A 7 61.89 12.92 23.49
C THR A 7 61.58 13.37 24.94
N THR A 8 61.10 12.46 25.79
CA THR A 8 61.01 12.60 27.26
C THR A 8 60.58 11.25 27.86
N THR A 9 60.92 10.77 29.07
CA THR A 9 61.76 11.19 30.24
C THR A 9 62.15 9.88 30.99
N ARG A 10 62.90 9.72 32.11
CA ARG A 10 63.43 10.52 33.24
C ARG A 10 64.64 9.70 33.77
N SER A 11 65.88 10.21 33.89
CA SER A 11 66.45 11.08 34.93
C SER A 11 66.55 10.49 36.35
N ARG A 12 67.68 10.79 37.03
CA ARG A 12 68.17 10.36 38.37
C ARG A 12 68.80 8.94 38.39
N SER A 13 69.98 8.71 38.99
CA SER A 13 70.91 9.62 39.69
C SER A 13 72.39 9.14 39.63
N GLY A 14 73.35 10.08 39.65
CA GLY A 14 74.75 9.82 40.05
C GLY A 14 74.82 9.44 41.55
N LEU A 15 75.96 9.08 42.14
CA LEU A 15 77.36 9.52 42.01
C LEU A 15 78.24 8.38 42.63
N ARG A 16 79.57 8.22 42.49
CA ARG A 16 80.72 9.11 42.24
C ARG A 16 81.82 8.38 41.46
N ARG A 17 82.82 9.10 40.95
CA ARG A 17 84.08 8.58 40.37
C ARG A 17 85.24 8.68 41.37
N ASN A 18 86.38 8.10 40.97
CA ASN A 18 87.75 8.24 41.52
C ASN A 18 88.09 7.34 42.72
N ALA A 19 89.33 6.88 42.91
CA ALA A 19 90.48 6.68 41.98
C ALA A 19 91.61 5.92 42.70
N LEU A 20 92.53 5.30 41.92
CA LEU A 20 93.94 5.01 42.26
C LEU A 20 94.23 4.28 43.60
N GLY A 21 94.61 3.00 43.53
CA GLY A 21 95.04 2.22 44.71
C GLY A 21 95.70 0.89 44.34
N SER A 22 97.01 0.95 44.05
CA SER A 22 97.98 -0.15 43.93
C SER A 22 97.57 -1.51 44.56
N LEU A 23 97.46 -2.60 43.78
CA LEU A 23 98.60 -3.38 43.26
C LEU A 23 99.46 -4.02 44.38
N ALA A 24 98.85 -4.71 45.35
CA ALA A 24 99.58 -5.29 46.49
C ALA A 24 99.12 -6.67 47.02
N LEU A 25 98.08 -7.31 46.46
CA LEU A 25 97.64 -8.64 46.93
C LEU A 25 97.25 -9.64 45.81
N ALA A 26 97.88 -9.51 44.64
CA ALA A 26 97.66 -10.35 43.46
C ALA A 26 98.21 -11.80 43.57
N ALA A 27 98.23 -12.37 44.79
CA ALA A 27 98.85 -13.65 45.11
C ALA A 27 98.00 -14.58 46.00
N VAL A 28 96.92 -14.09 46.61
CA VAL A 28 96.13 -14.87 47.59
C VAL A 28 94.76 -15.30 47.04
N CYS A 29 94.11 -14.48 46.22
CA CYS A 29 92.79 -14.81 45.64
C CYS A 29 92.83 -15.86 44.51
N VAL A 30 94.02 -16.17 43.96
CA VAL A 30 94.18 -17.13 42.85
C VAL A 30 93.79 -18.55 43.29
N ALA A 31 93.92 -18.89 44.58
CA ALA A 31 93.53 -20.19 45.14
C ALA A 31 92.00 -20.35 45.36
N ALA A 32 91.20 -19.28 45.18
CA ALA A 32 89.74 -19.34 45.21
C ALA A 32 89.11 -19.46 43.81
N ALA A 33 89.91 -19.32 42.74
CA ALA A 33 89.47 -19.34 41.34
C ALA A 33 89.19 -20.77 40.81
N ALA A 34 88.58 -21.62 41.63
CA ALA A 34 88.23 -23.00 41.33
C ALA A 34 86.74 -23.32 41.55
N TYR A 35 85.91 -22.30 41.82
CA TYR A 35 84.46 -22.40 41.69
C TYR A 35 84.08 -21.99 40.25
N PRO A 36 83.44 -22.87 39.46
CA PRO A 36 82.91 -22.46 38.16
C PRO A 36 81.70 -21.54 38.37
N ASP A 37 81.85 -20.27 38.00
CA ASP A 37 80.72 -19.35 37.87
C ASP A 37 79.72 -19.94 36.87
N ALA A 38 78.57 -20.40 37.38
CA ALA A 38 77.43 -20.71 36.54
C ALA A 38 77.00 -19.41 35.84
N PRO A 39 76.90 -19.36 34.50
CA PRO A 39 76.42 -18.16 33.84
C PRO A 39 75.01 -17.84 34.36
N ALA A 40 74.81 -16.59 34.79
CA ALA A 40 73.48 -16.08 35.11
C ALA A 40 72.69 -16.00 33.80
N ASP A 41 72.06 -17.12 33.43
CA ASP A 41 71.41 -17.31 32.14
C ASP A 41 70.33 -16.25 31.95
N ALA A 42 70.57 -15.36 30.99
CA ALA A 42 69.68 -14.28 30.66
C ALA A 42 68.49 -14.88 29.90
N GLN A 43 67.50 -15.39 30.68
CA GLN A 43 66.40 -16.21 30.19
C GLN A 43 65.92 -15.75 28.81
N PRO A 44 66.05 -16.59 27.77
CA PRO A 44 65.56 -16.24 26.45
C PRO A 44 64.09 -15.87 26.54
N VAL A 45 63.75 -14.61 26.26
CA VAL A 45 62.36 -14.14 26.26
C VAL A 45 61.63 -15.01 25.24
N PRO A 46 60.63 -15.82 25.63
CA PRO A 46 60.04 -16.79 24.73
C PRO A 46 59.49 -16.08 23.51
N PRO A 47 59.78 -16.56 22.28
CA PRO A 47 59.40 -15.85 21.06
C PRO A 47 57.88 -15.81 20.95
N VAL A 48 57.32 -14.62 21.17
CA VAL A 48 55.89 -14.35 21.05
C VAL A 48 55.56 -13.94 19.61
N GLU A 49 54.84 -14.80 18.89
CA GLU A 49 54.23 -14.41 17.62
C GLU A 49 53.12 -13.37 17.89
N THR A 50 53.18 -12.24 17.18
CA THR A 50 52.19 -11.16 17.31
C THR A 50 51.63 -10.78 15.94
N GLU A 51 50.34 -11.08 15.74
CA GLU A 51 49.62 -10.70 14.52
C GLU A 51 49.03 -9.29 14.65
N THR A 52 49.11 -8.49 13.58
CA THR A 52 48.61 -7.11 13.59
C THR A 52 47.10 -7.09 13.31
N VAL A 53 46.28 -6.87 14.33
CA VAL A 53 44.81 -6.94 14.21
C VAL A 53 44.25 -5.81 13.34
N HIS A 54 43.89 -6.13 12.10
CA HIS A 54 43.21 -5.21 11.17
C HIS A 54 41.71 -5.12 11.48
N LYS A 55 41.23 -3.93 11.83
CA LYS A 55 39.80 -3.65 12.08
C LYS A 55 39.03 -3.50 10.77
N SER A 56 38.42 -4.58 10.28
CA SER A 56 37.42 -4.55 9.21
C SER A 56 36.00 -4.31 9.76
N PRO A 57 35.08 -3.69 8.98
CA PRO A 57 33.69 -3.53 9.40
C PRO A 57 32.95 -4.87 9.32
N VAL A 58 32.62 -5.44 10.48
CA VAL A 58 31.88 -6.72 10.57
C VAL A 58 30.41 -6.49 10.22
N ILE A 59 30.04 -6.65 8.95
CA ILE A 59 28.66 -6.59 8.47
C ILE A 59 27.91 -7.84 8.96
N ARG A 60 27.27 -7.73 10.13
CA ARG A 60 26.37 -8.77 10.66
C ARG A 60 25.07 -8.76 9.85
N LYS A 61 24.96 -9.64 8.87
CA LYS A 61 23.67 -9.95 8.25
C LYS A 61 22.79 -10.67 9.28
N LEU A 62 21.59 -10.17 9.50
CA LEU A 62 20.58 -10.81 10.33
C LEU A 62 19.48 -11.31 9.38
N GLU A 63 19.51 -12.60 9.10
CA GLU A 63 18.47 -13.25 8.28
C GLU A 63 17.16 -13.29 9.08
N LEU A 64 16.17 -12.49 8.66
CA LEU A 64 14.86 -12.40 9.29
C LEU A 64 13.81 -12.99 8.36
N SER A 65 13.13 -14.06 8.80
CA SER A 65 11.98 -14.60 8.11
C SER A 65 10.74 -13.71 8.34
N GLY A 66 10.12 -13.27 7.24
CA GLY A 66 8.88 -12.51 7.24
C GLY A 66 8.00 -12.92 6.06
N SER A 67 6.68 -12.89 6.24
CA SER A 67 5.74 -13.17 5.16
C SER A 67 5.46 -11.90 4.36
N VAL A 68 5.58 -11.97 3.03
CA VAL A 68 5.20 -10.89 2.12
C VAL A 68 3.74 -11.07 1.74
N SER A 69 2.87 -10.20 2.27
CA SER A 69 1.48 -10.10 1.84
C SER A 69 1.31 -8.99 0.80
N SER A 70 0.35 -9.12 -0.12
CA SER A 70 -0.02 -8.01 -0.99
C SER A 70 -0.60 -6.86 -0.16
N PRO A 71 -0.20 -5.59 -0.37
CA PRO A 71 -0.85 -4.45 0.27
C PRO A 71 -2.31 -4.29 -0.17
N HIS A 72 -2.69 -4.87 -1.32
CA HIS A 72 -4.03 -4.82 -1.88
C HIS A 72 -4.50 -6.22 -2.29
N ALA A 73 -5.43 -6.77 -1.53
CA ALA A 73 -6.28 -7.88 -1.94
C ALA A 73 -7.70 -7.33 -2.14
N SER A 74 -8.38 -7.72 -3.20
CA SER A 74 -9.76 -7.31 -3.48
C SER A 74 -10.55 -8.53 -3.92
N GLN A 75 -11.47 -8.98 -3.06
CA GLN A 75 -12.36 -10.09 -3.37
C GLN A 75 -13.52 -9.56 -4.22
N ILE A 76 -13.63 -10.07 -5.45
CA ILE A 76 -14.66 -9.66 -6.41
C ILE A 76 -15.91 -10.48 -6.14
N SER A 77 -17.05 -9.80 -6.01
CA SER A 77 -18.38 -10.40 -5.91
C SER A 77 -19.35 -9.68 -6.84
N THR A 78 -20.37 -10.39 -7.33
CA THR A 78 -21.42 -9.78 -8.13
C THR A 78 -22.37 -8.97 -7.23
N LEU A 79 -22.85 -7.83 -7.74
CA LEU A 79 -23.86 -7.00 -7.04
C LEU A 79 -25.30 -7.36 -7.44
N VAL A 80 -25.45 -8.26 -8.40
CA VAL A 80 -26.71 -8.79 -8.94
C VAL A 80 -26.54 -10.31 -9.08
N ALA A 81 -27.64 -11.06 -8.98
CA ALA A 81 -27.66 -12.48 -9.29
C ALA A 81 -28.00 -12.68 -10.78
N GLY A 82 -27.12 -13.35 -11.50
CA GLY A 82 -27.27 -13.67 -12.93
C GLY A 82 -26.32 -14.81 -13.30
N LEU A 83 -26.50 -15.38 -14.50
CA LEU A 83 -25.55 -16.34 -15.04
C LEU A 83 -24.28 -15.61 -15.51
N VAL A 84 -23.11 -16.21 -15.33
CA VAL A 84 -21.87 -15.68 -15.91
C VAL A 84 -21.87 -15.98 -17.41
N SER A 85 -21.95 -14.93 -18.23
CA SER A 85 -21.78 -15.01 -19.69
C SER A 85 -20.32 -15.30 -20.02
N THR A 86 -19.43 -14.37 -19.64
CA THR A 86 -18.00 -14.43 -19.99
C THR A 86 -17.11 -14.03 -18.81
N VAL A 87 -15.97 -14.72 -18.68
CA VAL A 87 -14.87 -14.36 -17.77
C VAL A 87 -13.71 -13.87 -18.63
N HIS A 88 -13.23 -12.65 -18.40
CA HIS A 88 -12.24 -11.99 -19.27
C HIS A 88 -10.81 -12.01 -18.72
N PHE A 89 -10.52 -12.84 -17.72
CA PHE A 89 -9.19 -12.93 -17.09
C PHE A 89 -8.75 -14.38 -16.82
N ASP A 90 -7.47 -14.65 -17.08
CA ASP A 90 -6.82 -15.89 -16.66
C ASP A 90 -6.38 -15.84 -15.20
N SER A 91 -6.28 -17.01 -14.56
CA SER A 91 -5.80 -17.16 -13.19
C SER A 91 -4.36 -16.67 -13.03
N GLY A 92 -4.21 -15.45 -12.49
CA GLY A 92 -2.92 -14.78 -12.29
C GLY A 92 -2.61 -13.62 -13.26
N ALA A 93 -3.56 -13.24 -14.13
CA ALA A 93 -3.37 -12.14 -15.07
C ALA A 93 -3.39 -10.74 -14.41
N PHE A 94 -2.48 -9.86 -14.84
CA PHE A 94 -2.43 -8.44 -14.44
C PHE A 94 -3.46 -7.60 -15.22
N VAL A 95 -4.72 -7.65 -14.81
CA VAL A 95 -5.82 -6.82 -15.34
C VAL A 95 -5.79 -5.40 -14.76
N LYS A 96 -6.06 -4.37 -15.56
CA LYS A 96 -5.95 -2.95 -15.18
C LYS A 96 -7.25 -2.42 -14.58
N LYS A 97 -7.19 -1.23 -13.98
CA LYS A 97 -8.37 -0.49 -13.51
C LYS A 97 -9.19 -0.03 -14.72
N GLY A 98 -10.47 -0.42 -14.75
CA GLY A 98 -11.39 -0.16 -15.86
C GLY A 98 -11.61 -1.35 -16.79
N ASP A 99 -10.80 -2.39 -16.71
CA ASP A 99 -10.99 -3.61 -17.50
C ASP A 99 -12.27 -4.33 -17.06
N LEU A 100 -13.08 -4.81 -18.01
CA LEU A 100 -14.20 -5.72 -17.77
C LEU A 100 -13.63 -7.07 -17.31
N LEU A 101 -14.08 -7.57 -16.15
CA LEU A 101 -13.60 -8.84 -15.60
C LEU A 101 -14.61 -9.97 -15.78
N LEU A 102 -15.90 -9.62 -15.69
CA LEU A 102 -17.02 -10.53 -15.70
C LEU A 102 -18.19 -9.85 -16.42
N GLU A 103 -18.75 -10.56 -17.38
CA GLU A 103 -20.01 -10.24 -18.04
C GLU A 103 -21.09 -11.16 -17.46
N LEU A 104 -22.18 -10.59 -16.95
CA LEU A 104 -23.37 -11.32 -16.52
C LEU A 104 -24.43 -11.26 -17.61
N ASP A 105 -25.13 -12.37 -17.81
CA ASP A 105 -26.30 -12.47 -18.68
C ASP A 105 -27.35 -11.40 -18.29
N SER A 106 -27.66 -10.52 -19.25
CA SER A 106 -28.54 -9.37 -19.09
C SER A 106 -29.90 -9.53 -19.76
N GLU A 107 -30.16 -10.58 -20.54
CA GLU A 107 -31.34 -10.69 -21.43
C GLU A 107 -32.66 -10.47 -20.68
N LEU A 108 -32.77 -11.04 -19.47
CA LEU A 108 -33.96 -10.91 -18.62
C LEU A 108 -34.17 -9.50 -18.05
N GLU A 109 -33.10 -8.78 -17.71
CA GLU A 109 -33.19 -7.39 -17.22
C GLU A 109 -33.31 -6.38 -18.36
N GLU A 110 -32.87 -6.72 -19.58
CA GLU A 110 -33.11 -5.93 -20.79
C GLU A 110 -34.59 -5.99 -21.16
N ALA A 111 -35.18 -7.19 -21.22
CA ALA A 111 -36.63 -7.36 -21.39
C ALA A 111 -37.44 -6.65 -20.28
N ALA A 112 -36.97 -6.67 -19.03
CA ALA A 112 -37.61 -5.95 -17.93
C ALA A 112 -37.45 -4.41 -18.03
N PHE A 113 -36.37 -3.92 -18.63
CA PHE A 113 -36.17 -2.49 -18.93
C PHE A 113 -37.07 -2.04 -20.09
N GLU A 114 -37.18 -2.82 -21.17
CA GLU A 114 -38.12 -2.55 -22.26
C GLU A 114 -39.57 -2.52 -21.77
N GLN A 115 -39.95 -3.47 -20.89
CA GLN A 115 -41.27 -3.47 -20.26
C GLN A 115 -41.51 -2.19 -19.43
N ALA A 116 -40.54 -1.77 -18.60
CA ALA A 116 -40.64 -0.53 -17.83
C ALA A 116 -40.70 0.72 -18.71
N GLN A 117 -39.97 0.73 -19.84
CA GLN A 117 -40.05 1.79 -20.84
C GLN A 117 -41.42 1.85 -21.52
N ALA A 118 -42.03 0.70 -21.84
CA ALA A 118 -43.37 0.62 -22.42
C ALA A 118 -44.44 1.16 -21.46
N HIS A 119 -44.38 0.82 -20.16
CA HIS A 119 -45.28 1.38 -19.14
C HIS A 119 -45.12 2.90 -19.00
N ALA A 120 -43.89 3.40 -18.95
CA ALA A 120 -43.62 4.85 -18.93
C ALA A 120 -44.14 5.57 -20.19
N ALA A 121 -44.06 4.93 -21.36
CA ALA A 121 -44.60 5.45 -22.61
C ALA A 121 -46.14 5.46 -22.64
N GLN A 122 -46.79 4.44 -22.06
CA GLN A 122 -48.25 4.42 -21.89
C GLN A 122 -48.71 5.57 -20.98
N ALA A 123 -48.12 5.72 -19.80
CA ALA A 123 -48.47 6.78 -18.85
C ALA A 123 -48.19 8.19 -19.42
N ALA A 124 -47.15 8.36 -20.24
CA ALA A 124 -46.93 9.61 -20.98
C ALA A 124 -48.07 9.91 -21.99
N GLY A 125 -48.67 8.87 -22.57
CA GLY A 125 -49.87 8.95 -23.40
C GLY A 125 -51.10 9.38 -22.61
N GLU A 126 -51.32 8.81 -21.42
CA GLU A 126 -52.42 9.12 -20.50
C GLU A 126 -52.33 10.58 -20.02
N VAL A 127 -51.15 11.01 -19.52
CA VAL A 127 -50.86 12.42 -19.17
C VAL A 127 -51.16 13.38 -20.34
N LYS A 128 -50.86 12.99 -21.57
CA LYS A 128 -51.14 13.79 -22.78
C LYS A 128 -52.64 13.82 -23.13
N ASP A 129 -53.37 12.77 -22.76
CA ASP A 129 -54.82 12.64 -22.95
C ASP A 129 -55.61 13.48 -21.93
N ALA A 130 -55.26 13.38 -20.64
CA ALA A 130 -55.81 14.23 -19.58
C ALA A 130 -55.50 15.72 -19.80
N LYS A 131 -54.26 16.08 -20.20
CA LYS A 131 -53.92 17.47 -20.55
C LYS A 131 -54.73 18.00 -21.73
N ARG A 132 -55.15 17.13 -22.67
CA ARG A 132 -56.08 17.51 -23.75
C ARG A 132 -57.50 17.75 -23.22
N ARG A 133 -57.99 16.90 -22.31
CA ARG A 133 -59.29 17.10 -21.63
C ARG A 133 -59.32 18.40 -20.83
N LEU A 134 -58.28 18.68 -20.06
CA LEU A 134 -58.12 19.94 -19.31
C LEU A 134 -58.17 21.16 -20.23
N GLY A 135 -57.40 21.17 -21.32
CA GLY A 135 -57.40 22.28 -22.29
C GLY A 135 -58.77 22.52 -22.96
N ILE A 136 -59.56 21.45 -23.17
CA ILE A 136 -60.94 21.56 -23.64
C ILE A 136 -61.82 22.18 -22.55
N ALA A 137 -61.79 21.66 -21.32
CA ALA A 137 -62.58 22.17 -20.19
C ALA A 137 -62.29 23.66 -19.90
N GLU A 138 -61.01 24.05 -19.86
CA GLU A 138 -60.60 25.46 -19.78
C GLU A 138 -61.22 26.32 -20.89
N SER A 139 -61.24 25.83 -22.13
CA SER A 139 -61.78 26.59 -23.27
C SER A 139 -63.29 26.81 -23.17
N LEU A 140 -64.02 25.87 -22.54
CA LEU A 140 -65.46 25.97 -22.28
C LEU A 140 -65.74 26.88 -21.08
N ALA A 141 -64.95 26.80 -20.01
CA ALA A 141 -65.04 27.69 -18.85
C ALA A 141 -64.72 29.16 -19.24
N LYS A 142 -63.68 29.39 -20.04
CA LYS A 142 -63.32 30.71 -20.60
C LYS A 142 -64.44 31.32 -21.46
N ARG A 143 -65.28 30.49 -22.08
CA ARG A 143 -66.48 30.90 -22.84
C ARG A 143 -67.76 30.97 -21.99
N LYS A 144 -67.68 30.70 -20.68
CA LYS A 144 -68.80 30.61 -19.72
C LYS A 144 -69.84 29.52 -20.04
N TYR A 145 -69.42 28.43 -20.71
CA TYR A 145 -70.27 27.26 -20.97
C TYR A 145 -69.96 26.06 -20.06
N GLY A 146 -68.77 26.01 -19.44
CA GLY A 146 -68.38 24.98 -18.48
C GLY A 146 -68.34 25.50 -17.03
N PRO A 147 -68.68 24.68 -16.02
CA PRO A 147 -68.58 25.06 -14.62
C PRO A 147 -67.15 24.89 -14.09
N GLN A 148 -66.76 25.74 -13.15
CA GLN A 148 -65.37 25.84 -12.67
C GLN A 148 -64.85 24.54 -12.02
N ASN A 149 -65.72 23.80 -11.33
CA ASN A 149 -65.40 22.53 -10.69
C ASN A 149 -65.02 21.41 -11.69
N GLU A 150 -65.44 21.50 -12.96
CA GLU A 150 -64.98 20.56 -13.98
C GLU A 150 -63.50 20.79 -14.30
N VAL A 151 -63.07 22.06 -14.42
CA VAL A 151 -61.66 22.40 -14.68
C VAL A 151 -60.78 21.93 -13.52
N GLU A 152 -61.22 22.13 -12.28
CA GLU A 152 -60.52 21.66 -11.08
C GLU A 152 -60.44 20.13 -11.03
N ALA A 153 -61.51 19.41 -11.39
CA ALA A 153 -61.48 17.95 -11.50
C ALA A 153 -60.51 17.45 -12.60
N ARG A 154 -60.44 18.12 -13.77
CA ARG A 154 -59.48 17.78 -14.83
C ARG A 154 -58.05 18.15 -14.46
N GLN A 155 -57.84 19.17 -13.64
CA GLN A 155 -56.52 19.53 -13.12
C GLN A 155 -56.00 18.44 -12.16
N ALA A 156 -56.86 17.93 -11.27
CA ALA A 156 -56.52 16.80 -10.39
C ALA A 156 -56.27 15.50 -11.17
N GLU A 157 -57.05 15.22 -12.22
CA GLU A 157 -56.82 14.11 -13.16
C GLU A 157 -55.41 14.18 -13.77
N VAL A 158 -55.01 15.35 -14.30
CA VAL A 158 -53.66 15.57 -14.84
C VAL A 158 -52.57 15.37 -13.79
N GLU A 159 -52.79 15.79 -12.55
CA GLU A 159 -51.83 15.64 -11.45
C GLU A 159 -51.60 14.16 -11.08
N ILE A 160 -52.68 13.39 -10.95
CA ILE A 160 -52.66 11.93 -10.68
C ILE A 160 -51.94 11.18 -11.81
N ASP A 161 -52.24 11.50 -13.07
CA ASP A 161 -51.58 10.89 -14.22
C ASP A 161 -50.08 11.24 -14.25
N THR A 162 -49.69 12.48 -13.89
CA THR A 162 -48.27 12.84 -13.82
C THR A 162 -47.52 12.14 -12.69
N ALA A 163 -48.12 11.97 -11.51
CA ALA A 163 -47.53 11.20 -10.42
C ALA A 163 -47.36 9.72 -10.81
N THR A 164 -48.32 9.18 -11.57
CA THR A 164 -48.27 7.82 -12.13
C THR A 164 -47.12 7.68 -13.13
N TYR A 165 -47.00 8.61 -14.08
CA TYR A 165 -45.88 8.66 -15.04
C TYR A 165 -44.52 8.76 -14.34
N ASP A 166 -44.36 9.66 -13.36
CA ASP A 166 -43.10 9.82 -12.64
C ASP A 166 -42.71 8.56 -11.85
N SER A 167 -43.68 7.77 -11.38
CA SER A 167 -43.42 6.47 -10.74
C SER A 167 -42.83 5.44 -11.72
N TYR A 168 -43.36 5.33 -12.94
CA TYR A 168 -42.80 4.46 -13.98
C TYR A 168 -41.43 4.93 -14.47
N VAL A 169 -41.21 6.25 -14.55
CA VAL A 169 -39.88 6.82 -14.85
C VAL A 169 -38.87 6.50 -13.73
N ALA A 170 -39.29 6.43 -12.47
CA ALA A 170 -38.44 5.98 -11.37
C ALA A 170 -38.11 4.48 -11.47
N GLU A 171 -39.06 3.63 -11.87
CA GLU A 171 -38.80 2.21 -12.13
C GLU A 171 -37.87 1.99 -13.33
N GLN A 172 -38.08 2.70 -14.44
CA GLN A 172 -37.20 2.63 -15.61
C GLN A 172 -35.74 3.00 -15.25
N LYS A 173 -35.55 4.05 -14.45
CA LYS A 173 -34.23 4.44 -13.92
C LYS A 173 -33.63 3.36 -13.01
N ARG A 174 -34.45 2.68 -12.19
CA ARG A 174 -34.01 1.55 -11.36
C ARG A 174 -33.51 0.38 -12.23
N ARG A 175 -34.23 0.03 -13.30
CA ARG A 175 -33.84 -1.02 -14.26
C ARG A 175 -32.53 -0.68 -14.99
N ALA A 176 -32.39 0.56 -15.47
CA ALA A 176 -31.13 1.01 -16.08
C ALA A 176 -29.90 0.88 -15.15
N VAL A 177 -30.07 1.16 -13.85
CA VAL A 177 -29.01 1.02 -12.83
C VAL A 177 -28.72 -0.45 -12.48
N LEU A 178 -29.64 -1.39 -12.79
CA LEU A 178 -29.36 -2.82 -12.70
C LEU A 178 -28.57 -3.30 -13.93
N LEU A 179 -28.97 -2.90 -15.14
CA LEU A 179 -28.25 -3.23 -16.38
C LEU A 179 -26.78 -2.79 -16.35
N ASP A 180 -26.49 -1.56 -15.95
CA ASP A 180 -25.12 -1.03 -15.77
C ASP A 180 -24.24 -1.94 -14.87
N ARG A 181 -24.84 -2.62 -13.89
CA ARG A 181 -24.14 -3.51 -12.94
C ARG A 181 -23.90 -4.94 -13.42
N HIS A 182 -24.43 -5.33 -14.59
CA HIS A 182 -24.11 -6.64 -15.19
C HIS A 182 -22.68 -6.65 -15.78
N ASN A 183 -22.13 -5.46 -16.07
CA ASN A 183 -20.76 -5.26 -16.53
C ASN A 183 -19.81 -4.96 -15.34
N LEU A 184 -19.08 -5.96 -14.85
CA LEU A 184 -18.18 -5.76 -13.70
C LEU A 184 -16.79 -5.26 -14.12
N LEU A 185 -16.66 -3.92 -14.11
CA LEU A 185 -15.39 -3.22 -14.33
C LEU A 185 -14.49 -3.21 -13.08
N ARG A 186 -13.18 -3.45 -13.25
CA ARG A 186 -12.19 -3.42 -12.15
C ARG A 186 -12.04 -2.00 -11.56
N ARG A 187 -12.63 -1.74 -10.38
CA ARG A 187 -12.63 -0.40 -9.74
C ARG A 187 -11.27 0.09 -9.21
N LEU A 188 -10.32 -0.79 -8.90
CA LEU A 188 -9.03 -0.46 -8.26
C LEU A 188 -7.82 -1.04 -9.01
N THR A 189 -6.77 -0.24 -9.18
CA THR A 189 -5.50 -0.64 -9.78
C THR A 189 -4.63 -1.43 -8.78
N GLY A 190 -3.77 -2.31 -9.30
CA GLY A 190 -2.86 -3.16 -8.53
C GLY A 190 -2.34 -4.29 -9.41
#